data_AF-T0Z9N0-F1
#
_entry.id   AF-T0Z9N0-F1
#
_cell.length_a   1.000
_cell.length_b   1.000
_cell.length_c   1.000
_cell.angle_alpha   90.00
_cell.angle_beta   90.00
_cell.angle_gamma   90.00
#
_symmetry.space_group_name_H-M   'P 1'
#
loop_
_entity.id
_entity.type
_entity.pdbx_description
1 polymer ?
#
loop_
_entity_poly.entity_id
_entity_poly.type
_entity_poly.pdbx_seq_one_letter_code
_entity_poly.pdbx_strand_id
1 'polypeptide(L)'
;MSAPLSRELRARFHTRSLPVRKGDTVRVMAGSFLGQEERVARVNRRSYTVTLENVTVKTGEEKMTALPDPAEPAPHRTAQPRRPWPPSDSFRSVR
;
A
#
# COMPACT_ATOMS: atom_id res chain seq x y z
N MET A 1 12.74 -18.28 -13.53
CA MET A 1 12.78 -16.81 -13.71
C MET A 1 14.21 -16.32 -13.56
N SER A 2 14.98 -16.42 -14.64
CA SER A 2 16.39 -16.06 -14.70
C SER A 2 16.62 -15.10 -15.86
N ALA A 3 17.58 -14.19 -15.72
CA ALA A 3 17.93 -13.20 -16.74
C ALA A 3 19.35 -13.44 -17.24
N PRO A 4 19.61 -13.21 -18.55
CA PRO A 4 20.96 -13.25 -19.08
C PRO A 4 21.80 -12.10 -18.53
N LEU A 5 23.04 -12.38 -18.18
CA LEU A 5 23.99 -11.35 -17.75
C LEU A 5 24.56 -10.56 -18.93
N SER A 6 25.03 -9.33 -18.67
CA SER A 6 25.80 -8.53 -19.63
C SER A 6 27.15 -9.19 -19.94
N ARG A 7 27.80 -8.81 -21.05
CA ARG A 7 29.08 -9.43 -21.47
C ARG A 7 30.16 -9.32 -20.40
N GLU A 8 30.22 -8.17 -19.71
CA GLU A 8 31.18 -7.92 -18.63
C GLU A 8 30.90 -8.81 -17.41
N LEU A 9 29.65 -8.93 -17.00
CA LEU A 9 29.26 -9.75 -15.85
C LEU A 9 29.43 -11.24 -16.15
N ARG A 10 29.24 -11.67 -17.41
CA ARG A 10 29.54 -13.05 -17.84
C ARG A 10 31.02 -13.39 -17.68
N ALA A 11 31.92 -12.46 -18.01
CA ALA A 11 33.35 -12.67 -17.86
C ALA A 11 33.76 -12.80 -16.39
N ARG A 12 33.14 -12.01 -15.49
CA ARG A 12 33.44 -12.06 -14.05
C ARG A 12 32.89 -13.31 -13.37
N PHE A 13 31.61 -13.59 -13.58
CA PHE A 13 30.89 -14.66 -12.88
C PHE A 13 30.88 -16.00 -13.63
N HIS A 14 31.49 -16.06 -14.81
CA HIS A 14 31.61 -17.26 -15.67
C HIS A 14 30.27 -17.96 -15.96
N THR A 15 29.16 -17.25 -15.80
CA THR A 15 27.80 -17.79 -15.86
C THR A 15 26.99 -17.02 -16.87
N ARG A 16 26.15 -17.72 -17.65
CA ARG A 16 25.32 -17.08 -18.70
C ARG A 16 24.09 -16.36 -18.14
N SER A 17 23.49 -16.86 -17.07
CA SER A 17 22.26 -16.34 -16.49
C SER A 17 22.20 -16.52 -14.97
N LEU A 18 21.54 -15.59 -14.29
CA LEU A 18 21.30 -15.65 -12.84
C LEU A 18 19.81 -15.45 -12.53
N PRO A 19 19.31 -15.98 -11.40
CA PRO A 19 17.95 -15.73 -10.95
C PRO A 19 17.77 -14.26 -10.56
N VAL A 20 16.68 -13.64 -11.03
CA VAL A 20 16.39 -12.22 -10.76
C VAL A 20 15.90 -12.06 -9.32
N ARG A 21 16.46 -11.08 -8.61
CA ARG A 21 16.10 -10.71 -7.23
C ARG A 21 15.69 -9.23 -7.14
N LYS A 22 15.08 -8.88 -6.00
CA LYS A 22 14.73 -7.49 -5.71
C LYS A 22 16.00 -6.66 -5.60
N GLY A 23 15.99 -5.49 -6.22
CA GLY A 23 17.12 -4.56 -6.21
C GLY A 23 18.15 -4.74 -7.33
N ASP A 24 18.00 -5.75 -8.20
CA ASP A 24 18.84 -5.93 -9.38
C ASP A 24 18.50 -4.87 -10.45
N THR A 25 19.52 -4.41 -11.19
CA THR A 25 19.34 -3.58 -12.38
C THR A 25 19.24 -4.47 -13.61
N VAL A 26 18.16 -4.34 -14.36
CA VAL A 26 17.88 -5.14 -15.55
C VAL A 26 17.62 -4.22 -16.74
N ARG A 27 18.08 -4.64 -17.92
CA ARG A 27 17.80 -3.95 -19.17
C ARG A 27 16.66 -4.65 -19.90
N VAL A 28 15.65 -3.89 -20.30
CA VAL A 28 14.52 -4.39 -21.07
C VAL A 28 14.97 -4.67 -22.50
N MET A 29 14.84 -5.93 -22.94
CA MET A 29 15.28 -6.37 -24.27
C MET A 29 14.15 -6.45 -25.31
N ALA A 30 12.88 -6.34 -24.88
CA ALA A 30 11.71 -6.52 -25.74
C ALA A 30 10.53 -5.65 -25.28
N GLY A 31 9.62 -5.31 -26.21
CA GLY A 31 8.40 -4.54 -25.94
C GLY A 31 8.60 -3.02 -26.03
N SER A 32 7.63 -2.26 -25.52
CA SER A 32 7.57 -0.79 -25.67
C SER A 32 8.65 -0.02 -24.92
N PHE A 33 9.31 -0.65 -23.93
CA PHE A 33 10.36 -0.05 -23.09
C PHE A 33 11.76 -0.53 -23.48
N LEU A 34 11.94 -0.93 -24.73
CA LEU A 34 13.19 -1.49 -25.25
C LEU A 34 14.39 -0.59 -24.96
N GLY A 35 15.44 -1.17 -24.37
CA GLY A 35 16.69 -0.49 -24.13
C GLY A 35 16.78 0.27 -22.81
N GLN A 36 15.69 0.41 -22.05
CA GLN A 36 15.74 1.03 -20.73
C GLN A 36 16.36 0.10 -19.68
N GLU A 37 17.17 0.69 -18.81
CA GLU A 37 17.77 0.03 -17.66
C GLU A 37 17.01 0.45 -16.41
N GLU A 38 16.46 -0.53 -15.70
CA GLU A 38 15.60 -0.28 -14.55
C GLU A 38 15.88 -1.23 -13.40
N ARG A 39 15.46 -0.82 -12.21
CA ARG A 39 15.60 -1.60 -10.99
C ARG A 39 14.36 -2.46 -10.74
N VAL A 40 14.59 -3.67 -10.24
CA VAL A 40 13.53 -4.60 -9.86
C VAL A 40 12.93 -4.23 -8.50
N ALA A 41 11.69 -3.73 -8.50
CA ALA A 41 10.92 -3.46 -7.28
C ALA A 41 10.45 -4.75 -6.61
N ARG A 42 9.83 -5.63 -7.41
CA ARG A 42 9.18 -6.85 -6.91
C ARG A 42 9.23 -7.98 -7.92
N VAL A 43 9.43 -9.19 -7.40
CA VAL A 43 9.37 -10.44 -8.16
C VAL A 43 8.18 -11.26 -7.67
N ASN A 44 7.18 -11.45 -8.53
CA ASN A 44 6.03 -12.28 -8.25
C ASN A 44 6.22 -13.66 -8.87
N ARG A 45 6.66 -14.63 -8.06
CA ARG A 45 6.91 -16.01 -8.51
C ARG A 45 5.64 -16.80 -8.85
N ARG A 46 4.47 -16.40 -8.31
CA ARG A 46 3.17 -17.04 -8.60
C ARG A 46 2.70 -16.73 -10.02
N SER A 47 2.82 -15.47 -10.46
CA SER A 47 2.39 -15.00 -11.78
C SER A 47 3.53 -14.92 -12.78
N TYR A 48 4.76 -15.30 -12.39
CA TYR A 48 5.98 -15.16 -13.18
C TYR A 48 6.18 -13.73 -13.74
N THR A 49 5.86 -12.72 -12.93
CA THR A 49 5.93 -11.30 -13.34
C THR A 49 7.01 -10.55 -12.55
N VAL A 50 7.78 -9.71 -13.22
CA VAL A 50 8.70 -8.75 -12.60
C VAL A 50 8.06 -7.36 -12.68
N THR A 51 7.98 -6.67 -11.56
CA THR A 51 7.59 -5.26 -11.51
C THR A 51 8.86 -4.41 -11.40
N LEU A 52 9.02 -3.48 -12.33
CA LEU A 52 10.11 -2.50 -12.35
C LEU A 52 9.64 -1.19 -11.71
N GLU A 53 10.56 -0.39 -11.17
CA GLU A 53 10.21 0.83 -10.42
C GLU A 53 9.68 1.96 -11.30
N ASN A 54 10.22 2.14 -12.52
CA ASN A 54 9.96 3.33 -13.34
C ASN A 54 9.16 3.03 -14.62
N VAL A 55 8.98 1.76 -15.00
CA VAL A 55 8.07 1.37 -16.07
C VAL A 55 6.62 1.53 -15.60
N THR A 56 6.03 2.70 -15.88
CA THR A 56 4.58 2.92 -15.76
C THR A 56 3.98 3.15 -17.15
N VAL A 57 3.16 2.22 -17.62
CA VAL A 57 2.27 2.49 -18.75
C VAL A 57 1.16 3.36 -18.20
N LYS A 58 1.15 4.66 -18.56
CA LYS A 58 0.04 5.56 -18.26
C LYS A 58 -1.18 5.17 -19.10
N THR A 59 -1.84 4.07 -18.74
CA THR A 59 -3.26 3.91 -19.09
C THR A 59 -4.00 4.79 -18.11
N GLY A 60 -4.53 5.91 -18.60
CA GLY A 60 -5.12 6.96 -17.78
C GLY A 60 -6.17 6.42 -16.83
N GLU A 61 -5.92 6.56 -15.53
CA GLU A 61 -6.91 6.54 -14.47
C GLU A 61 -6.20 7.08 -13.22
N GLU A 62 -6.15 8.40 -13.13
CA GLU A 62 -5.93 9.09 -11.85
C GLU A 62 -7.15 8.80 -10.96
N LYS A 63 -7.18 7.62 -10.31
CA LYS A 63 -8.06 7.43 -9.15
C LYS A 63 -7.39 8.04 -7.93
N MET A 64 -7.36 9.37 -7.91
CA MET A 64 -7.33 10.10 -6.65
C MET A 64 -8.74 10.00 -6.08
N THR A 65 -9.05 8.90 -5.41
CA THR A 65 -10.25 8.83 -4.58
C THR A 65 -10.01 9.78 -3.42
N ALA A 66 -10.44 11.04 -3.58
CA ALA A 66 -10.72 11.87 -2.43
C ALA A 66 -11.71 11.05 -1.57
N LEU A 67 -11.34 10.78 -0.32
CA LEU A 67 -12.29 10.23 0.64
C LEU A 67 -13.56 11.09 0.56
N PRO A 68 -14.77 10.50 0.47
CA PRO A 68 -15.95 11.29 0.72
C PRO A 68 -15.80 11.90 2.11
N ASP A 69 -15.95 13.22 2.20
CA ASP A 69 -15.94 13.93 3.48
C ASP A 69 -16.83 13.18 4.46
N PRO A 70 -16.39 12.99 5.72
CA PRO A 70 -17.24 12.32 6.71
C PRO A 70 -18.52 13.14 6.83
N ALA A 71 -19.62 12.61 6.30
CA ALA A 71 -20.94 13.19 6.48
C ALA A 71 -21.16 13.33 7.99
N GLU A 72 -21.20 14.57 8.48
CA GLU A 72 -21.48 14.85 9.88
C GLU A 72 -22.79 14.16 10.26
N PRO A 73 -22.81 13.23 11.23
CA PRO A 73 -24.06 12.71 11.71
C PRO A 73 -24.78 13.85 12.45
N ALA A 74 -26.00 14.17 11.98
CA ALA A 74 -26.86 15.21 12.52
C ALA A 74 -26.88 15.22 14.07
N PRO A 75 -26.89 16.41 14.70
CA PRO A 75 -26.93 16.49 16.16
C PRO A 75 -28.29 15.97 16.65
N HIS A 76 -28.33 14.71 17.09
CA HIS A 76 -29.44 14.20 17.88
C HIS A 76 -29.37 14.89 19.25
N ARG A 77 -30.11 15.99 19.36
CA ARG A 77 -30.32 16.70 20.63
C ARG A 77 -31.22 15.83 21.51
N THR A 78 -30.65 14.83 22.17
CA THR A 78 -31.37 14.03 23.16
C THR A 78 -31.46 14.83 24.46
N ALA A 79 -32.56 15.57 24.62
CA ALA A 79 -32.92 16.22 25.87
C ALA A 79 -33.19 15.15 26.95
N GLN A 80 -32.33 15.08 27.96
CA GLN A 80 -32.57 14.27 29.15
C GLN A 80 -33.83 14.78 29.87
N PRO A 81 -34.81 13.93 30.19
CA PRO A 81 -35.90 14.34 31.07
C PRO A 81 -35.37 14.45 32.51
N ARG A 82 -35.39 15.65 33.07
CA ARG A 82 -35.21 15.86 34.52
C ARG A 82 -36.37 15.16 35.24
N ARG A 83 -36.15 13.92 35.69
CA ARG A 83 -36.99 13.28 36.72
C ARG A 83 -36.55 13.84 38.08
N PRO A 84 -37.45 14.40 38.90
CA PRO A 84 -37.13 14.65 40.30
C PRO A 84 -38.09 13.87 41.19
N TRP A 85 -37.65 12.81 41.88
CA TRP A 85 -38.38 12.20 43.00
C TRP A 85 -37.44 11.32 43.84
N PRO A 86 -37.68 11.09 45.14
CA PRO A 86 -38.17 11.97 46.21
C PRO A 86 -37.13 12.14 47.35
N PRO A 87 -37.37 13.02 48.34
CA PRO A 87 -36.62 12.98 49.59
C PRO A 87 -37.14 11.83 50.46
N SER A 88 -36.28 10.86 50.79
CA SER A 88 -36.56 9.89 51.86
C SER A 88 -35.90 10.35 53.15
N ASP A 89 -36.75 10.94 53.97
CA ASP A 89 -36.67 11.18 55.40
C ASP A 89 -36.00 10.03 56.17
N SER A 90 -35.07 10.33 57.09
CA SER A 90 -34.95 9.61 58.38
C SER A 90 -33.76 10.06 59.24
N PHE A 91 -34.11 10.62 60.41
CA PHE A 91 -33.57 10.29 61.73
C PHE A 91 -32.08 10.54 62.06
N ARG A 92 -31.85 11.57 62.88
CA ARG A 92 -31.23 11.51 64.23
C ARG A 92 -31.13 12.95 64.75
N SER A 93 -31.88 13.44 65.74
CA SER A 93 -32.07 13.01 67.13
C SER A 93 -30.77 12.77 67.92
N VAL A 94 -30.59 13.63 68.94
CA VAL A 94 -29.83 13.44 70.19
C VAL A 94 -28.30 13.64 70.14
N ARG A 95 -27.82 14.85 70.49
CA ARG A 95 -27.22 15.19 71.80
C ARG A 95 -26.90 16.68 71.88
#